data_AF-A0AAD7WTI7-F1
#
_entry.id   AF-A0AAD7WTI7-F1
#
_cell.length_a   1.000
_cell.length_b   1.000
_cell.length_c   1.000
_cell.angle_alpha   90.00
_cell.angle_beta   90.00
_cell.angle_gamma   90.00
#
_symmetry.space_group_name_H-M   'P 1'
#
loop_
_entity.id
_entity.type
_entity.pdbx_description
1 polymer ?
#
loop_
_entity_poly.entity_id
_entity_poly.type
_entity_poly.pdbx_seq_one_letter_code
_entity_poly.pdbx_strand_id
1 'polypeptide(L)'
;MNPLEAESCLPACTWEFCRDNPSEICSARSVALEKQECHGSCQHTSCSGCLVLKPPACPEGCGRSDAACLQRFGRCVHSHATEARHPVCHQNLHSNAEGYFVCLMPACANTVS
;
A
#
# COMPACT_ATOMS: atom_id res chain seq x y z
N MET A 1 17.27 22.16 -2.60
CA MET A 1 16.85 20.89 -3.24
C MET A 1 17.60 20.81 -4.56
N ASN A 2 18.47 19.82 -4.73
CA ASN A 2 19.35 19.70 -5.89
C ASN A 2 18.60 18.95 -7.01
N PRO A 3 18.52 19.47 -8.26
CA PRO A 3 17.74 18.85 -9.35
C PRO A 3 18.18 17.44 -9.76
N LEU A 4 19.42 17.06 -9.43
CA LEU A 4 20.05 15.79 -9.83
C LEU A 4 19.53 14.55 -9.08
N GLU A 5 18.82 14.71 -7.96
CA GLU A 5 18.21 13.58 -7.24
C GLU A 5 16.83 13.18 -7.81
N ALA A 6 16.24 13.99 -8.70
CA ALA A 6 14.95 13.68 -9.31
C ALA A 6 15.07 12.59 -10.41
N GLU A 7 16.25 12.40 -10.97
CA GLU A 7 16.52 11.41 -12.03
C GLU A 7 16.85 10.01 -11.48
N SER A 8 17.14 9.86 -10.18
CA SER A 8 17.51 8.55 -9.59
C SER A 8 16.33 7.70 -9.14
N CYS A 9 15.14 8.28 -8.92
CA CYS A 9 13.95 7.57 -8.45
C CYS A 9 12.93 7.30 -9.57
N LEU A 10 13.40 7.06 -10.80
CA LEU A 10 12.54 6.80 -11.96
C LEU A 10 12.75 5.38 -12.51
N PRO A 11 11.70 4.72 -13.04
CA PRO A 11 10.31 5.20 -13.07
C PRO A 11 9.65 5.14 -11.68
N ALA A 12 8.62 5.97 -11.46
CA ALA A 12 7.80 5.86 -10.25
C ALA A 12 6.89 4.62 -10.34
N CYS A 13 6.67 3.94 -9.22
CA CYS A 13 5.68 2.87 -9.17
C CYS A 13 4.28 3.48 -9.27
N THR A 14 3.64 3.30 -10.42
CA THR A 14 2.21 3.58 -10.61
C THR A 14 1.45 2.31 -10.93
N TRP A 15 0.14 2.34 -10.73
CA TRP A 15 -0.74 1.23 -11.10
C TRP A 15 -0.58 0.86 -12.57
N GLU A 16 -0.58 1.85 -13.47
CA GLU A 16 -0.48 1.65 -14.91
C GLU A 16 0.88 1.05 -15.28
N PHE A 17 1.97 1.60 -14.73
CA PHE A 17 3.32 1.12 -15.01
C PHE A 17 3.49 -0.34 -14.56
N CYS A 18 3.09 -0.66 -13.33
CA CYS A 18 3.30 -2.00 -12.78
C CYS A 18 2.32 -3.05 -13.31
N ARG A 19 1.11 -2.65 -13.72
CA ARG A 19 0.19 -3.55 -14.42
C ARG A 19 0.78 -4.04 -15.74
N ASP A 20 1.40 -3.13 -16.49
CA ASP A 20 1.93 -3.42 -17.82
C ASP A 20 3.36 -4.01 -17.75
N ASN A 21 4.08 -3.81 -16.63
CA ASN A 21 5.47 -4.22 -16.43
C ASN A 21 5.71 -4.92 -15.06
N PRO A 22 5.18 -6.13 -14.84
CA PRO A 22 5.16 -6.77 -13.51
C PRO A 22 6.55 -7.11 -12.95
N SER A 23 7.56 -7.26 -13.80
CA SER A 23 8.92 -7.63 -13.37
C SER A 23 9.86 -6.43 -13.22
N GLU A 24 9.45 -5.23 -13.66
CA GLU A 24 10.32 -4.05 -13.65
C GLU A 24 10.54 -3.50 -12.24
N ILE A 25 11.65 -2.78 -12.08
CA ILE A 25 11.99 -2.06 -10.85
C ILE A 25 11.49 -0.61 -10.96
N CYS A 26 10.86 -0.12 -9.91
CA CYS A 26 10.34 1.25 -9.84
C CYS A 26 10.50 1.84 -8.43
N SER A 27 10.39 3.15 -8.31
CA SER A 27 10.44 3.86 -7.04
C SER A 27 9.08 3.84 -6.35
N ALA A 28 9.01 3.19 -5.19
CA ALA A 28 7.82 3.20 -4.34
C ALA A 28 7.80 4.35 -3.34
N ARG A 29 8.60 5.42 -3.53
CA ARG A 29 8.74 6.52 -2.57
C ARG A 29 7.41 7.08 -2.04
N SER A 30 6.37 7.15 -2.87
CA SER A 30 5.04 7.66 -2.56
C SER A 30 4.00 6.57 -2.27
N VAL A 31 4.26 5.32 -2.63
CA VAL A 31 3.29 4.22 -2.57
C VAL A 31 3.75 3.04 -1.70
N ALA A 32 4.96 3.10 -1.13
CA ALA A 32 5.45 2.12 -0.18
C ALA A 32 4.51 2.09 1.05
N LEU A 33 3.96 0.92 1.34
CA LEU A 33 3.06 0.72 2.47
C LEU A 33 3.77 1.00 3.80
N GLU A 34 5.02 0.54 3.89
CA GLU A 34 5.95 0.85 4.97
C GLU A 34 7.31 1.11 4.34
N LYS A 35 7.98 2.18 4.78
CA LYS A 35 9.31 2.54 4.28
C LYS A 35 10.38 1.84 5.10
N GLN A 36 11.40 1.37 4.41
CA GLN A 36 12.56 0.72 5.01
C GLN A 36 13.79 1.61 4.84
N GLU A 37 14.48 1.96 5.92
CA GLU A 37 15.58 2.93 5.88
C GLU A 37 16.70 2.51 4.90
N CYS A 38 17.02 1.22 4.85
CA CYS A 38 18.05 0.68 3.95
C CYS A 38 17.71 0.81 2.45
N HIS A 39 16.44 1.04 2.10
CA HIS A 39 16.00 1.26 0.71
C HIS A 39 16.07 2.73 0.28
N GLY A 40 16.62 3.60 1.15
CA GLY A 40 16.90 5.00 0.86
C GLY A 40 15.65 5.83 0.56
N SER A 41 15.82 7.03 0.00
CA SER A 41 14.69 7.93 -0.27
C SER A 41 13.75 7.43 -1.37
N CYS A 42 14.26 6.67 -2.34
CA CYS A 42 13.49 6.20 -3.50
C CYS A 42 12.64 4.96 -3.19
N GLN A 43 13.00 4.14 -2.20
CA GLN A 43 12.26 2.91 -1.87
C GLN A 43 12.06 2.03 -3.12
N HIS A 44 13.13 1.73 -3.86
CA HIS A 44 13.01 0.91 -5.07
C HIS A 44 12.55 -0.51 -4.75
N THR A 45 11.59 -1.02 -5.52
CA THR A 45 11.07 -2.38 -5.39
C THR A 45 10.67 -2.90 -6.77
N SER A 46 10.35 -4.19 -6.87
CA SER A 46 9.77 -4.77 -8.09
C SER A 46 8.27 -4.49 -8.14
N CYS A 47 7.73 -4.22 -9.32
CA CYS A 47 6.30 -4.09 -9.55
C CYS A 47 5.48 -5.29 -9.06
N SER A 48 6.08 -6.49 -9.04
CA SER A 48 5.49 -7.71 -8.47
C SER A 48 5.27 -7.63 -6.95
N GLY A 49 5.97 -6.73 -6.25
CA GLY A 49 5.78 -6.42 -4.84
C GLY A 49 4.67 -5.38 -4.59
N CYS A 50 4.03 -4.87 -5.65
CA CYS A 50 2.92 -3.91 -5.54
C CYS A 50 1.56 -4.58 -5.71
N LEU A 51 0.56 -4.06 -5.01
CA LEU A 51 -0.81 -4.56 -5.03
C LEU A 51 -1.84 -3.43 -4.87
N VAL A 52 -3.08 -3.73 -5.24
CA VAL A 52 -4.23 -2.86 -5.00
C VAL A 52 -5.02 -3.38 -3.82
N LEU A 53 -5.08 -2.59 -2.75
CA LEU A 53 -5.93 -2.85 -1.61
C LEU A 53 -7.34 -2.33 -1.92
N LYS A 54 -8.33 -3.22 -1.86
CA LYS A 54 -9.75 -2.88 -2.01
C LYS A 54 -10.42 -2.95 -0.64
N PRO A 55 -11.22 -1.93 -0.24
CA PRO A 55 -12.08 -2.06 0.93
C PRO A 55 -12.96 -3.30 0.83
N PRO A 56 -13.18 -4.04 1.93
CA PRO A 56 -14.09 -5.18 1.91
C PRO A 56 -15.52 -4.71 1.62
N ALA A 57 -16.30 -5.58 0.98
CA ALA A 57 -17.70 -5.33 0.69
C ALA A 57 -18.55 -5.43 1.98
N CYS A 58 -18.51 -4.38 2.80
CA CYS A 58 -19.33 -4.24 3.99
C CYS A 58 -20.44 -3.21 3.77
N PRO A 59 -21.59 -3.31 4.48
CA PRO A 59 -22.67 -2.34 4.36
C PRO A 59 -22.17 -0.92 4.60
N GLU A 60 -22.39 -0.03 3.64
CA GLU A 60 -22.00 1.37 3.74
C GLU A 60 -23.08 2.21 4.43
N GLY A 61 -22.65 3.21 5.20
CA GLY A 61 -23.54 4.21 5.78
C GLY A 61 -24.09 3.81 7.15
N CYS A 62 -23.49 4.37 8.20
CA CYS A 62 -24.07 4.39 9.54
C CYS A 62 -24.43 5.83 9.92
N GLY A 63 -25.53 6.01 10.63
CA GLY A 63 -25.77 7.27 11.33
C GLY A 63 -24.65 7.52 12.35
N ARG A 64 -24.27 8.79 12.56
CA ARG A 64 -23.15 9.19 13.46
C ARG A 64 -23.23 8.60 14.87
N SER A 65 -24.45 8.30 15.34
CA SER A 65 -24.73 7.76 16.68
C SER A 65 -25.39 6.37 16.65
N ASP A 66 -25.47 5.71 15.49
CA ASP A 66 -26.01 4.35 15.39
C ASP A 66 -24.94 3.33 15.78
N ALA A 67 -24.77 3.14 17.09
CA ALA A 67 -23.80 2.20 17.65
C ALA A 67 -24.01 0.77 17.15
N ALA A 68 -25.26 0.34 16.93
CA ALA A 68 -25.56 -0.99 16.43
C ALA A 68 -25.07 -1.18 14.99
N CYS A 69 -25.25 -0.18 14.13
CA CYS A 69 -24.70 -0.17 12.78
C CYS A 69 -23.18 -0.19 12.78
N LEU A 70 -22.54 0.71 13.54
CA LEU A 70 -21.08 0.80 13.63
C LEU A 70 -20.45 -0.53 14.09
N GLN A 71 -21.08 -1.19 15.06
CA GLN A 71 -20.64 -2.50 15.55
C GLN A 71 -20.84 -3.62 14.52
N ARG A 72 -21.95 -3.62 13.76
CA ARG A 72 -22.15 -4.57 12.65
C ARG A 72 -21.11 -4.37 11.55
N PHE A 73 -20.86 -3.12 11.18
CA PHE A 73 -19.83 -2.76 10.21
C PHE A 73 -18.45 -3.25 10.67
N GLY A 74 -18.05 -2.94 11.91
CA GLY A 74 -16.78 -3.41 12.48
C GLY A 74 -16.62 -4.92 12.47
N ARG A 75 -17.68 -5.68 12.80
CA ARG A 75 -17.68 -7.15 12.71
C ARG A 75 -17.50 -7.66 11.28
N CYS A 76 -18.16 -7.03 10.31
CA CYS A 76 -18.00 -7.37 8.90
C CYS A 76 -16.54 -7.18 8.45
N VAL A 77 -15.95 -6.01 8.71
CA VAL A 77 -14.55 -5.72 8.36
C VAL A 77 -13.60 -6.70 9.04
N HIS A 78 -13.83 -6.99 10.33
CA HIS A 78 -13.00 -7.94 11.07
C HIS A 78 -13.04 -9.35 10.48
N SER A 79 -14.21 -9.83 10.05
CA SER A 79 -14.34 -11.14 9.40
C SER A 79 -13.50 -11.25 8.13
N HIS A 80 -13.47 -10.20 7.30
CA HIS A 80 -12.63 -10.17 6.10
C HIS A 80 -11.14 -10.10 6.43
N ALA A 81 -10.76 -9.38 7.49
CA ALA A 81 -9.37 -9.25 7.90
C ALA A 81 -8.78 -10.54 8.47
N THR A 82 -9.57 -11.32 9.23
CA THR A 82 -9.13 -12.62 9.75
C THR A 82 -8.96 -13.66 8.66
N GLU A 83 -9.76 -13.58 7.59
CA GLU A 83 -9.57 -14.38 6.37
C GLU A 83 -8.29 -13.96 5.61
N ALA A 84 -7.99 -12.66 5.56
CA ALA A 84 -6.86 -12.10 4.82
C ALA A 84 -5.49 -12.26 5.50
N ARG A 85 -5.42 -12.85 6.71
CA ARG A 85 -4.20 -13.08 7.53
C ARG A 85 -3.36 -11.85 7.90
N HIS A 86 -3.61 -10.65 7.36
CA HIS A 86 -2.89 -9.42 7.70
C HIS A 86 -3.81 -8.19 7.62
N PRO A 87 -4.38 -7.73 8.75
CA PRO A 87 -5.04 -6.43 8.79
C PRO A 87 -4.01 -5.32 8.68
N VAL A 88 -4.02 -4.59 7.57
CA VAL A 88 -3.21 -3.38 7.40
C VAL A 88 -4.12 -2.16 7.61
N CYS A 89 -4.00 -1.52 8.77
CA CYS A 89 -4.61 -0.22 9.02
C CYS A 89 -3.55 0.87 8.79
N HIS A 90 -3.62 1.60 7.68
CA HIS A 90 -2.70 2.71 7.40
C HIS A 90 -3.45 4.01 7.12
N GLN A 91 -2.90 5.13 7.56
CA GLN A 91 -3.42 6.47 7.30
C GLN A 91 -2.73 7.04 6.06
N ASN A 92 -3.49 7.66 5.15
CA ASN A 92 -2.97 8.34 3.93
C ASN A 92 -2.62 7.44 2.74
N LEU A 93 -3.43 6.41 2.47
CA LEU A 93 -3.37 5.72 1.19
C LEU A 93 -4.05 6.57 0.10
N HIS A 94 -3.36 6.79 -1.02
CA HIS A 94 -3.93 7.45 -2.18
C HIS A 94 -4.78 6.45 -2.96
N SER A 95 -6.06 6.77 -3.17
CA SER A 95 -7.00 5.91 -3.92
C SER A 95 -7.10 6.31 -5.39
N ASN A 96 -7.27 5.32 -6.26
CA ASN A 96 -7.79 5.47 -7.62
C ASN A 96 -9.10 4.68 -7.77
N ALA A 97 -9.65 4.60 -8.99
CA ALA A 97 -10.88 3.86 -9.26
C ALA A 97 -10.78 2.34 -8.96
N GLU A 98 -9.56 1.80 -8.91
CA GLU A 98 -9.30 0.39 -8.62
C GLU A 98 -9.12 0.13 -7.11
N GLY A 99 -8.86 1.15 -6.30
CA GLY A 99 -8.59 1.01 -4.87
C GLY A 99 -7.33 1.77 -4.45
N TYR A 100 -6.63 1.27 -3.45
CA TYR A 100 -5.39 1.88 -2.96
C TYR A 100 -4.18 1.10 -3.49
N PHE A 101 -3.43 1.71 -4.41
CA PHE A 101 -2.21 1.10 -4.94
C PHE A 101 -1.06 1.31 -3.95
N VAL A 102 -0.47 0.21 -3.50
CA VAL A 102 0.64 0.20 -2.55
C VAL A 102 1.71 -0.79 -2.96
N CYS A 103 2.95 -0.56 -2.51
CA CYS A 103 4.05 -1.50 -2.69
C CYS A 103 4.60 -1.97 -1.35
N LEU A 104 4.89 -3.26 -1.27
CA LEU A 104 5.57 -3.86 -0.13
C LEU A 104 7.08 -3.73 -0.34
N MET A 105 7.77 -3.28 0.70
CA MET A 105 9.23 -3.20 0.72
C MET A 105 9.78 -4.48 1.34
N PRO A 106 10.71 -5.18 0.68
CA PRO A 106 11.35 -6.33 1.30
C PRO A 106 12.15 -5.86 2.52
N ALA A 107 12.16 -6.69 3.57
CA ALA A 107 12.94 -6.40 4.77
C ALA A 107 14.42 -6.21 4.42
N CYS A 108 15.07 -5.30 5.15
CA CYS A 108 16.52 -5.13 5.06
C CYS A 108 17.22 -6.45 5.42
N ALA A 109 18.25 -6.84 4.68
CA ALA A 109 19.09 -7.95 5.10
C ALA A 109 19.75 -7.57 6.43
N ASN A 110 19.42 -8.31 7.50
CA ASN A 110 20.20 -8.21 8.73
C ASN A 110 21.61 -8.70 8.41
N THR A 111 22.58 -7.79 8.39
CA THR A 111 23.99 -8.18 8.44
C THR A 111 24.23 -8.78 9.82
N VAL A 112 24.00 -10.09 9.96
CA VAL A 112 24.68 -10.86 11.00
C VAL A 112 26.10 -11.01 10.50
N SER A 113 26.96 -10.07 10.90
CA SER A 113 28.42 -10.21 10.83
C SER A 113 28.89 -11.04 12.00
#